data_AF-W2TR92-F1
#
_entry.id   AF-W2TR92-F1
#
_cell.length_a   1.000
_cell.length_b   1.000
_cell.length_c   1.000
_cell.angle_alpha   90.00
_cell.angle_beta   90.00
_cell.angle_gamma   90.00
#
_symmetry.space_group_name_H-M   'P 1'
#
loop_
_entity.id
_entity.type
_entity.pdbx_description
1 polymer ?
#
loop_
_entity_poly.entity_id
_entity_poly.type
_entity_poly.pdbx_seq_one_letter_code
_entity_poly.pdbx_strand_id
1 'polypeptide(L)'
;MYYLGMTAKNILERKVTDPEKHLMDALIMGEYVQPLTIEGEFEWNLGIFDDYEFSQLAMNAVYNYSLFGAGQFLLGFFSMCCWHTVCQRQVYQIRNRYFGAVIRQDMAWFDKNESGALTTRMSDGIDRIRDGIGDKLGAMFAYFATFIAGMNVALWNR
;
A
#
# COMPACT_ATOMS: atom_id res chain seq x y z
N MET A 1 25.96 -10.74 -35.22
CA MET A 1 26.23 -10.42 -33.81
C MET A 1 26.33 -8.92 -33.52
N TYR A 2 27.03 -8.11 -34.31
CA TYR A 2 27.11 -6.65 -34.11
C TYR A 2 25.79 -5.87 -34.21
N TYR A 3 24.84 -6.33 -35.04
CA TYR A 3 23.57 -5.62 -35.25
C TYR A 3 22.59 -5.74 -34.07
N LEU A 4 22.66 -6.80 -33.28
CA LEU A 4 21.78 -7.00 -32.12
C LEU A 4 22.16 -6.07 -30.94
N GLY A 5 23.47 -5.87 -30.70
CA GLY A 5 23.95 -4.98 -29.64
C GLY A 5 23.66 -3.49 -29.90
N MET A 6 23.69 -3.05 -31.17
CA MET A 6 23.32 -1.67 -31.53
C MET A 6 21.81 -1.40 -31.39
N THR A 7 20.97 -2.41 -31.64
CA THR A 7 19.52 -2.29 -31.44
C THR A 7 19.17 -2.24 -29.95
N ALA A 8 19.82 -3.04 -29.10
CA ALA A 8 19.64 -2.99 -27.64
C ALA A 8 20.06 -1.63 -27.05
N LYS A 9 21.20 -1.10 -27.48
CA LYS A 9 21.69 0.22 -27.04
C LYS A 9 20.76 1.38 -27.44
N ASN A 10 20.22 1.35 -28.65
CA ASN A 10 19.23 2.33 -29.12
C ASN A 10 17.88 2.23 -28.38
N ILE A 11 17.50 1.06 -27.89
CA ILE A 11 16.29 0.86 -27.07
C ILE A 11 16.50 1.41 -25.66
N LEU A 12 17.69 1.20 -25.08
CA LEU A 12 18.07 1.75 -23.77
C LEU A 12 18.16 3.29 -23.79
N GLU A 13 18.78 3.88 -24.80
CA GLU A 13 18.86 5.35 -24.94
C GLU A 13 17.49 6.00 -25.18
N ARG A 14 16.59 5.33 -25.93
CA ARG A 14 15.20 5.82 -26.09
C ARG A 14 14.38 5.72 -24.81
N LYS A 15 14.59 4.69 -23.98
CA LYS A 15 13.91 4.60 -22.67
C LYS A 15 14.36 5.70 -21.73
N VAL A 16 15.65 6.06 -21.70
CA VAL A 16 16.24 7.10 -20.82
C VAL A 16 15.69 8.53 -21.04
N THR A 17 15.01 8.82 -22.15
CA THR A 17 14.65 10.21 -22.52
C THR A 17 13.22 10.66 -22.14
N ASP A 18 12.33 9.75 -21.69
CA ASP A 18 10.94 10.08 -21.31
C ASP A 18 10.78 10.23 -19.78
N PRO A 19 10.87 11.45 -19.19
CA PRO A 19 10.90 11.64 -17.73
C PRO A 19 9.62 11.18 -17.00
N GLU A 20 8.47 11.16 -17.68
CA GLU A 20 7.21 10.68 -17.12
C GLU A 20 7.12 9.14 -17.09
N LYS A 21 7.73 8.46 -18.06
CA LYS A 21 7.85 6.99 -18.06
C LYS A 21 8.85 6.53 -17.01
N HIS A 22 9.96 7.23 -16.82
CA HIS A 22 10.92 6.90 -15.75
C HIS A 22 10.30 6.87 -14.36
N LEU A 23 9.39 7.79 -14.06
CA LEU A 23 8.71 7.82 -12.76
C LEU A 23 7.79 6.61 -12.57
N MET A 24 7.14 6.16 -13.64
CA MET A 24 6.24 5.00 -13.62
C MET A 24 7.00 3.67 -13.73
N ASP A 25 8.10 3.62 -14.46
CA ASP A 25 8.99 2.46 -14.59
C ASP A 25 9.84 2.26 -13.32
N ALA A 26 10.19 3.35 -12.62
CA ALA A 26 10.74 3.29 -11.27
C ALA A 26 9.69 2.84 -10.23
N LEU A 27 8.41 3.13 -10.46
CA LEU A 27 7.30 2.61 -9.64
C LEU A 27 7.03 1.12 -9.91
N ILE A 28 7.17 0.68 -11.17
CA ILE A 28 7.08 -0.72 -11.63
C ILE A 28 8.50 -1.32 -11.69
N MET A 29 9.19 -1.32 -10.54
CA MET A 29 10.60 -1.71 -10.30
C MET A 29 11.07 -3.03 -10.95
N GLY A 30 10.16 -3.86 -11.44
CA GLY A 30 10.43 -5.13 -12.13
C GLY A 30 11.26 -4.98 -13.41
N GLU A 31 11.25 -3.82 -14.06
CA GLU A 31 11.99 -3.65 -15.32
C GLU A 31 13.52 -3.59 -15.15
N TYR A 32 14.03 -3.14 -13.99
CA TYR A 32 15.47 -3.01 -13.76
C TYR A 32 16.14 -4.27 -13.18
N VAL A 33 15.39 -5.17 -12.54
CA VAL A 33 15.93 -6.36 -11.84
C VAL A 33 15.90 -7.63 -12.69
N GLN A 34 14.88 -7.77 -13.53
CA GLN A 34 14.78 -8.88 -14.46
C GLN A 34 15.95 -8.96 -15.45
N PRO A 35 16.40 -7.85 -16.08
CA PRO A 35 17.60 -7.89 -16.92
C PRO A 35 18.85 -8.16 -16.08
N LEU A 36 19.01 -7.59 -14.89
CA LEU A 36 20.19 -7.86 -14.04
C LEU A 36 20.36 -9.35 -13.70
N THR A 37 19.26 -10.08 -13.53
CA THR A 37 19.28 -11.52 -13.20
C THR A 37 19.51 -12.38 -14.44
N ILE A 38 18.83 -12.07 -15.55
CA ILE A 38 18.92 -12.84 -16.81
C ILE A 38 20.24 -12.56 -17.54
N GLU A 39 20.65 -11.31 -17.60
CA GLU A 39 21.89 -10.85 -18.25
C GLU A 39 23.11 -11.21 -17.41
N GLY A 40 23.01 -11.16 -16.07
CA GLY A 40 24.05 -11.64 -15.16
C GLY A 40 24.32 -13.14 -15.30
N GLU A 41 23.29 -14.00 -15.37
CA GLU A 41 23.47 -15.44 -15.63
C GLU A 41 24.05 -15.72 -17.02
N PHE A 42 23.63 -14.95 -18.03
CA PHE A 42 24.08 -15.08 -19.41
C PHE A 42 25.58 -14.73 -19.56
N GLU A 43 26.03 -13.65 -18.94
CA GLU A 43 27.44 -13.23 -18.95
C GLU A 43 28.34 -14.18 -18.14
N TRP A 44 27.83 -14.73 -17.03
CA TRP A 44 28.53 -15.76 -16.25
C TRP A 44 28.77 -17.04 -17.06
N ASN A 45 27.79 -17.44 -17.89
CA ASN A 45 27.90 -18.61 -18.76
C ASN A 45 28.90 -18.40 -19.91
N LEU A 46 29.05 -17.16 -20.38
CA LEU A 46 29.94 -16.78 -21.48
C LEU A 46 31.36 -16.42 -21.06
N GLY A 47 31.64 -16.31 -19.75
CA GLY A 47 32.97 -15.99 -19.21
C GLY A 47 33.45 -14.56 -19.51
N ILE A 48 32.53 -13.65 -19.84
CA ILE A 48 32.78 -12.23 -20.14
C ILE A 48 32.27 -11.31 -19.02
N PHE A 49 31.94 -11.88 -17.86
CA PHE A 49 31.35 -11.17 -16.73
C PHE A 49 32.28 -10.08 -16.19
N ASP A 50 31.81 -8.83 -16.18
CA ASP A 50 32.49 -7.72 -15.53
C ASP A 50 31.91 -7.49 -14.13
N ASP A 51 32.66 -7.93 -13.11
CA ASP A 51 32.28 -7.82 -11.70
C ASP A 51 32.00 -6.35 -11.27
N TYR A 52 32.65 -5.37 -11.90
CA TYR A 52 32.54 -3.97 -11.51
C TYR A 52 31.21 -3.34 -11.95
N GLU A 53 30.80 -3.59 -13.20
CA GLU A 53 29.56 -3.07 -13.77
C GLU A 53 28.34 -3.69 -13.07
N PHE A 54 28.38 -5.01 -12.85
CA PHE A 54 27.32 -5.73 -12.14
C PHE A 54 27.14 -5.20 -10.70
N SER A 55 28.25 -4.95 -9.99
CA SER A 55 28.22 -4.44 -8.61
C SER A 55 27.59 -3.05 -8.53
N GLN A 56 27.88 -2.15 -9.48
CA GLN A 56 27.25 -0.82 -9.51
C GLN A 56 25.74 -0.89 -9.77
N LEU A 57 25.31 -1.71 -10.74
CA LEU A 57 23.90 -1.87 -11.07
C LEU A 57 23.12 -2.52 -9.91
N ALA A 58 23.70 -3.55 -9.29
CA ALA A 58 23.12 -4.20 -8.11
C ALA A 58 22.99 -3.22 -6.93
N MET A 59 24.01 -2.40 -6.67
CA MET A 59 24.00 -1.43 -5.57
C MET A 59 22.90 -0.36 -5.76
N ASN A 60 22.75 0.15 -6.99
CA ASN A 60 21.72 1.13 -7.30
C ASN A 60 20.30 0.54 -7.18
N ALA A 61 20.11 -0.70 -7.66
CA ALA A 61 18.85 -1.41 -7.49
C ALA A 61 18.50 -1.59 -6.01
N VAL A 62 19.44 -2.10 -5.20
CA VAL A 62 19.26 -2.29 -3.75
C VAL A 62 18.93 -0.98 -3.05
N TYR A 63 19.60 0.12 -3.39
CA TYR A 63 19.32 1.44 -2.83
C TYR A 63 17.87 1.85 -3.09
N ASN A 64 17.40 1.73 -4.34
CA ASN A 64 16.03 2.05 -4.70
C ASN A 64 15.03 1.17 -3.93
N TYR A 65 15.18 -0.16 -3.90
CA TYR A 65 14.27 -1.03 -3.12
C TYR A 65 14.23 -0.68 -1.64
N SER A 66 15.37 -0.34 -1.04
CA SER A 66 15.43 0.05 0.37
C SER A 66 14.63 1.33 0.65
N LEU A 67 14.69 2.32 -0.25
CA LEU A 67 13.99 3.59 -0.11
C LEU A 67 12.47 3.43 -0.23
N PHE A 68 12.02 2.61 -1.20
CA PHE A 68 10.60 2.30 -1.36
C PHE A 68 10.04 1.53 -0.16
N GLY A 69 10.81 0.56 0.37
CA GLY A 69 10.44 -0.15 1.60
C GLY A 69 10.31 0.78 2.80
N ALA A 70 11.27 1.70 2.98
CA ALA A 70 11.21 2.70 4.04
C ALA A 70 10.01 3.64 3.88
N GLY A 71 9.74 4.10 2.65
CA GLY A 71 8.57 4.94 2.35
C GLY A 71 7.26 4.23 2.65
N GLN A 72 7.10 2.99 2.21
CA GLN A 72 5.89 2.19 2.45
C GLN A 72 5.66 1.94 3.93
N PHE A 73 6.74 1.70 4.69
CA PHE A 73 6.64 1.52 6.14
C PHE A 73 6.09 2.79 6.83
N LEU A 74 6.62 3.96 6.48
CA LEU A 74 6.16 5.23 7.02
C LEU A 74 4.71 5.53 6.63
N LEU A 75 4.37 5.42 5.34
CA LEU A 75 3.01 5.66 4.86
C LEU A 75 2.02 4.69 5.50
N GLY A 76 2.35 3.40 5.58
CA GLY A 76 1.54 2.38 6.23
C GLY A 76 1.29 2.70 7.71
N PHE A 77 2.34 3.10 8.44
CA PHE A 77 2.22 3.51 9.84
C PHE A 77 1.30 4.72 10.02
N PHE A 78 1.49 5.77 9.22
CA PHE A 78 0.65 6.97 9.26
C PHE A 78 -0.81 6.66 8.92
N SER A 79 -1.03 5.83 7.90
CA SER A 79 -2.38 5.41 7.49
C SER A 79 -3.09 4.65 8.60
N MET A 80 -2.40 3.69 9.24
CA MET A 80 -2.93 2.93 10.38
C MET A 80 -3.27 3.84 11.57
N CYS A 81 -2.38 4.77 11.92
CA CYS A 81 -2.62 5.72 13.01
C CYS A 81 -3.79 6.67 12.72
N CYS A 82 -3.87 7.19 11.49
CA CYS A 82 -4.97 8.04 11.05
C CYS A 82 -6.31 7.30 11.20
N TRP A 83 -6.33 6.07 10.71
CA TRP A 83 -7.53 5.26 10.69
C TRP A 83 -7.99 4.87 12.11
N HIS A 84 -7.06 4.50 12.98
CA HIS A 84 -7.33 4.27 14.40
C HIS A 84 -7.86 5.54 15.11
N THR A 85 -7.30 6.71 14.79
CA THR A 85 -7.76 8.00 15.34
C THR A 85 -9.19 8.33 14.90
N VAL A 86 -9.53 8.07 13.64
CA VAL A 86 -10.90 8.23 13.12
C VAL A 86 -11.85 7.31 13.88
N CYS A 87 -11.50 6.04 14.07
CA CYS A 87 -12.31 5.09 14.84
C CYS A 87 -12.62 5.62 16.24
N GLN A 88 -11.60 6.05 16.98
CA GLN A 88 -11.77 6.55 18.35
C GLN A 88 -12.70 7.77 18.41
N ARG A 89 -12.57 8.71 17.47
CA ARG A 89 -13.45 9.88 17.38
C ARG A 89 -14.91 9.49 17.11
N GLN A 90 -15.14 8.54 16.21
CA GLN A 90 -16.49 8.07 15.92
C GLN A 90 -17.12 7.37 17.12
N VAL A 91 -16.36 6.50 17.79
CA VAL A 91 -16.79 5.83 19.02
C VAL A 91 -17.18 6.83 20.10
N TYR A 92 -16.37 7.88 20.31
CA TYR A 92 -16.65 8.92 21.29
C TYR A 92 -17.97 9.67 20.98
N GLN A 93 -18.19 10.04 19.71
CA GLN A 93 -19.42 10.71 19.30
C GLN A 93 -20.66 9.82 19.46
N ILE A 94 -20.58 8.55 19.06
CA ILE A 94 -21.67 7.58 19.24
C ILE A 94 -21.99 7.45 20.72
N ARG A 95 -20.95 7.32 21.56
CA ARG A 95 -21.11 7.23 23.00
C ARG A 95 -21.84 8.43 23.57
N ASN A 96 -21.39 9.64 23.23
CA ASN A 96 -22.00 10.87 23.75
C ASN A 96 -23.48 11.03 23.33
N ARG A 97 -23.79 10.76 22.05
CA ARG A 97 -25.17 10.82 21.54
C ARG A 97 -26.06 9.77 22.19
N TYR A 98 -25.55 8.55 22.38
CA TYR A 98 -26.30 7.48 23.02
C TYR A 98 -26.59 7.79 24.49
N PHE A 99 -25.59 8.23 25.27
CA PHE A 99 -25.81 8.64 26.66
C PHE A 99 -26.82 9.80 26.76
N GLY A 100 -26.74 10.79 25.87
CA GLY A 100 -27.71 11.88 25.82
C GLY A 100 -29.13 11.41 25.50
N ALA A 101 -29.29 10.39 24.64
CA ALA A 101 -30.59 9.79 24.33
C ALA A 101 -31.14 8.96 25.50
N VAL A 102 -30.29 8.22 26.21
CA VAL A 102 -30.68 7.39 27.37
C VAL A 102 -31.18 8.26 28.51
N ILE A 103 -30.54 9.40 28.81
CA ILE A 103 -30.98 10.30 29.90
C ILE A 103 -32.38 10.90 29.64
N ARG A 104 -32.81 10.96 28.38
CA ARG A 104 -34.12 11.51 27.97
C ARG A 104 -35.24 10.45 27.92
N GLN A 105 -34.98 9.20 28.26
CA GLN A 105 -35.99 8.13 28.28
C GLN A 105 -36.88 8.17 29.52
N ASP A 106 -38.13 7.72 29.37
CA ASP A 106 -39.13 7.69 30.44
C ASP A 106 -38.84 6.59 31.48
N MET A 107 -39.30 6.78 32.72
CA MET A 107 -39.09 5.82 33.82
C MET A 107 -39.69 4.43 33.55
N ALA A 108 -40.81 4.37 32.80
CA ALA A 108 -41.42 3.12 32.36
C ALA A 108 -40.55 2.33 31.35
N TRP A 109 -39.64 3.00 30.65
CA TRP A 109 -38.69 2.34 29.76
C TRP A 109 -37.50 1.75 30.52
N PHE A 110 -37.05 2.43 31.60
CA PHE A 110 -36.01 1.94 32.50
C PHE A 110 -36.46 0.70 33.29
N ASP A 111 -37.74 0.60 33.64
CA ASP A 111 -38.27 -0.59 34.34
C ASP A 111 -38.29 -1.84 33.43
N LYS A 112 -38.35 -1.64 32.10
CA LYS A 112 -38.29 -2.73 31.10
C LYS A 112 -36.88 -3.04 30.60
N ASN A 113 -35.94 -2.12 30.75
CA ASN A 113 -34.57 -2.27 30.27
C ASN A 113 -33.59 -2.13 31.42
N GLU A 114 -33.00 -3.25 31.84
CA GLU A 114 -31.94 -3.26 32.83
C GLU A 114 -30.74 -2.44 32.33
N SER A 115 -30.41 -1.35 33.04
CA SER A 115 -29.34 -0.40 32.65
C SER A 115 -27.99 -1.07 32.39
N GLY A 116 -27.70 -2.19 33.06
CA GLY A 116 -26.50 -3.01 32.84
C GLY A 116 -26.49 -3.67 31.46
N ALA A 117 -27.56 -4.39 31.10
CA ALA A 117 -27.69 -5.06 29.81
C ALA A 117 -27.68 -4.06 28.64
N LEU A 118 -28.24 -2.86 28.84
CA LEU A 118 -28.22 -1.79 27.86
C LEU A 118 -26.81 -1.27 27.57
N THR A 119 -26.02 -1.07 28.62
CA THR A 119 -24.64 -0.59 28.51
C THR A 119 -23.75 -1.63 27.83
N THR A 120 -23.94 -2.92 28.15
CA THR A 120 -23.24 -4.02 27.48
C THR A 120 -23.58 -4.09 25.99
N ARG A 121 -24.87 -4.05 25.63
CA ARG A 121 -25.30 -4.05 24.22
C ARG A 121 -24.74 -2.88 23.42
N MET A 122 -24.64 -1.71 24.04
CA MET A 122 -24.03 -0.53 23.45
C MET A 122 -22.54 -0.73 23.22
N SER A 123 -21.81 -1.23 24.22
CA SER A 123 -20.38 -1.54 24.10
C SER A 123 -20.11 -2.56 22.98
N ASP A 124 -20.91 -3.64 22.92
CA ASP A 124 -20.81 -4.63 21.84
C ASP A 124 -21.07 -4.04 20.44
N GLY A 125 -22.00 -3.07 20.35
CA GLY A 125 -22.27 -2.35 19.10
C GLY A 125 -21.11 -1.44 18.70
N ILE A 126 -20.52 -0.75 19.68
CA ILE A 126 -19.36 0.11 19.50
C ILE A 126 -18.13 -0.69 19.08
N ASP A 127 -17.88 -1.85 19.69
CA ASP A 127 -16.75 -2.71 19.35
C ASP A 127 -16.90 -3.23 17.91
N ARG A 128 -18.11 -3.65 17.50
CA ARG A 128 -18.37 -4.02 16.11
C ARG A 128 -18.13 -2.88 15.11
N ILE A 129 -18.50 -1.64 15.48
CA ILE A 129 -18.23 -0.47 14.65
C ILE A 129 -16.73 -0.17 14.61
N ARG A 130 -16.02 -0.31 15.73
CA ARG A 130 -14.57 -0.11 15.79
C ARG A 130 -13.85 -1.12 14.91
N ASP A 131 -14.23 -2.39 14.94
CA ASP A 131 -13.60 -3.42 14.11
C ASP A 131 -13.97 -3.24 12.63
N GLY A 132 -15.21 -2.81 12.35
CA GLY A 132 -15.69 -2.54 11.00
C GLY A 132 -15.01 -1.33 10.37
N ILE A 133 -14.84 -0.24 11.13
CA ILE A 133 -14.09 0.92 10.67
C ILE A 133 -12.63 0.51 10.67
N GLY A 134 -12.02 0.27 11.83
CA GLY A 134 -10.59 0.00 12.11
C GLY A 134 -9.85 -0.85 11.09
N ASP A 135 -10.21 -2.11 10.92
CA ASP A 135 -9.43 -2.98 10.03
C ASP A 135 -10.09 -3.13 8.66
N LYS A 136 -11.42 -3.28 8.62
CA LYS A 136 -12.10 -3.66 7.38
C LYS A 136 -12.16 -2.54 6.36
N LEU A 137 -12.46 -1.31 6.76
CA LEU A 137 -12.50 -0.18 5.82
C LEU A 137 -11.10 0.20 5.33
N GLY A 138 -10.09 0.17 6.20
CA GLY A 138 -8.69 0.39 5.80
C GLY A 138 -8.25 -0.61 4.72
N ALA A 139 -8.53 -1.90 4.93
CA ALA A 139 -8.26 -2.95 3.94
C ALA A 139 -9.09 -2.78 2.66
N MET A 140 -10.37 -2.40 2.78
CA MET A 140 -11.22 -2.15 1.61
C MET A 140 -10.64 -1.05 0.72
N PHE A 141 -10.22 0.07 1.30
CA PHE A 141 -9.59 1.15 0.54
C PHE A 141 -8.25 0.73 -0.08
N ALA A 142 -7.44 -0.05 0.64
CA ALA A 142 -6.21 -0.59 0.09
C ALA A 142 -6.47 -1.47 -1.14
N TYR A 143 -7.40 -2.42 -1.06
CA TYR A 143 -7.75 -3.28 -2.19
C TYR A 143 -8.36 -2.50 -3.36
N PHE A 144 -9.20 -1.49 -3.08
CA PHE A 144 -9.71 -0.60 -4.13
C PHE A 144 -8.57 0.17 -4.82
N ALA A 145 -7.61 0.69 -4.06
CA ALA A 145 -6.45 1.39 -4.62
C ALA A 145 -5.59 0.46 -5.47
N THR A 146 -5.32 -0.77 -4.99
CA THR A 146 -4.58 -1.79 -5.76
C THR A 146 -5.32 -2.19 -7.03
N PHE A 147 -6.64 -2.31 -6.98
CA PHE A 147 -7.46 -2.60 -8.16
C PHE A 147 -7.34 -1.50 -9.22
N ILE A 148 -7.44 -0.24 -8.81
CA ILE A 148 -7.28 0.90 -9.72
C ILE A 148 -5.85 0.97 -10.27
N ALA A 149 -4.84 0.78 -9.41
CA ALA A 149 -3.44 0.74 -9.83
C ALA A 149 -3.20 -0.37 -10.87
N GLY A 150 -3.73 -1.57 -10.63
CA GLY A 150 -3.66 -2.69 -11.56
C GLY A 150 -4.32 -2.40 -12.92
N MET A 151 -5.50 -1.76 -12.93
CA MET A 151 -6.13 -1.34 -14.18
C MET A 151 -5.28 -0.32 -14.96
N ASN A 152 -4.68 0.66 -14.26
CA ASN A 152 -3.83 1.65 -14.92
C ASN A 152 -2.59 0.99 -15.55
N VAL A 153 -1.92 0.10 -14.83
CA VAL A 153 -0.76 -0.65 -15.36
C VAL A 153 -1.15 -1.48 -16.57
N ALA A 154 -2.29 -2.17 -16.52
CA ALA A 154 -2.76 -3.00 -17.63
C ALA A 154 -3.07 -2.18 -18.89
N LEU A 155 -3.58 -0.95 -18.74
CA LEU A 155 -3.86 -0.05 -19.85
C LEU A 155 -2.61 0.62 -20.43
N TRP A 156 -1.57 0.82 -19.61
CA TRP A 156 -0.31 1.44 -20.03
C TRP A 156 0.51 0.54 -20.96
N ASN A 157 0.41 -0.79 -20.83
CA ASN A 157 1.18 -1.76 -21.62
C ASN A 157 0.57 -2.05 -23.02
N ARG A 158 -0.21 -1.12 -23.57
CA ARG A 158 -0.86 -1.24 -24.88
C ARG A 158 -0.76 0.06 -25.66
#